data_AF-A0A480BU61-F1
#
_entry.id   AF-A0A480BU61-F1
#
_cell.length_a   1.000
_cell.length_b   1.000
_cell.length_c   1.000
_cell.angle_alpha   90.00
_cell.angle_beta   90.00
_cell.angle_gamma   90.00
#
_symmetry.space_group_name_H-M   'P 1'
#
loop_
_entity.id
_entity.type
_entity.pdbx_description
1 polymer ?
#
loop_
_entity_poly.entity_id
_entity_poly.type
_entity_poly.pdbx_seq_one_letter_code
_entity_poly.pdbx_strand_id
1 'polypeptide(L)' 'MEIDLRGKVAVVTGGRQGIGHGITQAFLEAGASVLTCARDGAGLNAQ' A
#
# COMPACT_ATOMS: atom_id res chain seq x y z
N MET A 1 -5.63 7.29 18.05
CA MET A 1 -6.83 7.21 17.19
C MET A 1 -6.58 6.05 16.25
N GLU A 2 -7.50 5.10 16.19
CA GLU A 2 -7.38 3.92 15.32
C GLU A 2 -8.12 4.19 14.01
N ILE A 3 -7.47 3.93 12.88
CA ILE A 3 -8.05 4.10 11.54
C ILE A 3 -8.45 2.70 11.04
N ASP A 4 -9.74 2.51 10.78
CA ASP A 4 -10.28 1.26 10.22
C ASP A 4 -10.68 1.47 8.75
N LEU A 5 -9.98 0.78 7.85
CA LEU A 5 -10.18 0.82 6.40
C LEU A 5 -10.63 -0.54 5.86
N ARG A 6 -11.14 -1.45 6.70
CA ARG A 6 -11.65 -2.74 6.24
C ARG A 6 -12.69 -2.58 5.14
N GLY A 7 -12.52 -3.38 4.08
CA GLY A 7 -13.37 -3.35 2.89
C GLY A 7 -13.17 -2.11 2.00
N LYS A 8 -12.11 -1.34 2.20
CA LYS A 8 -11.69 -0.26 1.29
C LYS A 8 -10.49 -0.71 0.46
N VAL A 9 -10.36 -0.11 -0.72
CA VAL A 9 -9.21 -0.29 -1.61
C VAL A 9 -8.43 1.02 -1.68
N ALA A 10 -7.13 0.96 -1.46
CA ALA A 10 -6.22 2.10 -1.60
C ALA A 10 -5.26 1.89 -2.79
N VAL A 11 -5.02 2.94 -3.56
CA VAL A 11 -4.01 2.94 -4.63
C VAL A 11 -2.84 3.81 -4.19
N VAL A 12 -1.65 3.22 -4.07
CA VAL A 12 -0.44 3.94 -3.65
C VAL A 12 0.58 3.94 -4.79
N THR A 13 0.82 5.10 -5.37
CA THR A 13 1.86 5.28 -6.38
C THR A 13 3.24 5.28 -5.73
N GLY A 14 4.23 4.65 -6.36
CA GLY A 14 5.57 4.52 -5.77
C GLY A 14 5.59 3.69 -4.48
N GLY A 15 4.58 2.84 -4.25
CA GLY A 15 4.39 2.06 -3.03
C GLY A 15 5.48 1.02 -2.71
N ARG A 16 6.42 0.81 -3.64
CA ARG A 16 7.48 -0.19 -3.50
C ARG A 16 8.56 0.19 -2.48
N GLN A 17 8.89 1.47 -2.31
CA GLN A 17 10.03 1.88 -1.50
C GLN A 17 9.84 3.25 -0.84
N GLY A 18 10.71 3.56 0.12
CA GLY A 18 10.73 4.85 0.80
C GLY A 18 9.38 5.19 1.44
N ILE A 19 8.92 6.41 1.23
CA ILE A 19 7.67 6.92 1.81
C ILE A 19 6.45 6.12 1.32
N GLY A 20 6.40 5.79 0.03
CA GLY A 20 5.28 5.02 -0.53
C GLY A 20 5.14 3.63 0.10
N HIS A 21 6.27 3.01 0.47
CA HIS A 21 6.24 1.74 1.19
C HIS A 21 5.66 1.89 2.59
N GLY A 22 6.09 2.90 3.35
CA GLY A 22 5.53 3.18 4.68
C GLY A 22 4.02 3.47 4.63
N ILE A 23 3.56 4.23 3.63
CA ILE A 23 2.13 4.50 3.41
C ILE A 23 1.38 3.20 3.09
N THR A 24 1.94 2.35 2.24
CA THR A 24 1.35 1.05 1.89
C THR A 24 1.18 0.17 3.13
N GLN A 25 2.21 0.09 3.98
CA GLN A 25 2.14 -0.66 5.24
C GLN A 25 1.05 -0.11 6.17
N ALA A 26 0.99 1.20 6.36
CA ALA A 26 -0.03 1.81 7.21
C ALA A 26 -1.47 1.52 6.73
N PHE A 27 -1.72 1.49 5.41
CA PHE A 27 -3.04 1.12 4.89
C PHE A 27 -3.36 -0.36 5.06
N LEU A 28 -2.38 -1.25 4.91
CA LEU A 28 -2.55 -2.68 5.15
C LEU A 28 -2.83 -2.94 6.64
N GLU A 29 -2.11 -2.28 7.55
CA GLU A 29 -2.33 -2.37 9.00
C GLU A 29 -3.73 -1.88 9.39
N ALA A 30 -4.25 -0.86 8.70
CA ALA A 30 -5.63 -0.38 8.84
C ALA A 30 -6.68 -1.32 8.19
N GLY A 31 -6.27 -2.40 7.54
CA GLY A 31 -7.15 -3.42 6.96
C GLY A 31 -7.67 -3.12 5.55
N ALA A 32 -7.08 -2.15 4.84
CA ALA A 32 -7.40 -1.92 3.43
C ALA A 32 -6.77 -2.99 2.53
N SER A 33 -7.36 -3.24 1.37
CA SER A 33 -6.66 -3.87 0.25
C SER A 33 -5.85 -2.80 -0.49
N VAL A 34 -4.59 -3.04 -0.81
CA VAL A 34 -3.72 -2.00 -1.38
C VAL A 34 -3.15 -2.43 -2.73
N LEU A 35 -3.32 -1.58 -3.75
CA LEU A 35 -2.68 -1.72 -5.05
C LEU A 35 -1.54 -0.72 -5.16
N THR A 36 -0.36 -1.20 -5.53
CA THR A 36 0.82 -0.34 -5.74
C THR A 36 1.26 -0.35 -7.19
N CYS A 37 1.95 0.72 -7.61
CA CYS A 37 2.58 0.79 -8.93
C CYS A 37 4.03 1.31 -8.82
N ALA A 38 4.85 0.88 -9.78
CA ALA A 38 6.25 1.30 -9.92
C ALA A 38 6.62 1.42 -11.41
N ARG A 39 7.76 2.07 -11.68
CA ARG A 39 8.27 2.27 -13.05
C ARG A 39 8.68 0.95 -13.73
N ASP A 40 9.05 -0.05 -12.95
CA ASP A 40 9.34 -1.42 -13.40
C ASP A 40 8.71 -2.46 -12.47
N GLY A 41 8.58 -3.69 -12.97
CA GLY A 41 8.03 -4.84 -12.24
C GLY A 41 8.95 -5.41 -11.16
N ALA A 42 10.20 -4.97 -11.09
CA ALA A 42 11.29 -5.76 -10.53
C ALA A 42 11.34 -5.75 -9.01
N GLY A 43 10.39 -6.37 -8.30
CA GLY A 43 10.26 -6.29 -6.83
C GLY A 43 8.90 -5.78 -6.37
N LEU A 44 7.93 -5.75 -7.28
CA LEU A 44 6.51 -5.72 -6.93
C LEU A 44 6.12 -7.12 -6.44
N ASN A 45 5.60 -7.20 -5.23
CA ASN A 45 4.98 -8.39 -4.67
C ASN A 45 3.47 -8.14 -4.57
N ALA A 46 2.68 -9.21 -4.47
CA ALA A 46 1.29 -9.07 -4.02
C ALA A 46 1.31 -8.58 -2.56
N GLN A 47 0.56 -7.52 -2.27
CA GLN A 47 0.46 -6.87 -0.97
C GLN A 47 -0.98 -6.86 -0.48
#